data_AF-A0A8G1ZFW8-F1
#
_entry.id   AF-A0A8G1ZFW8-F1
#
_cell.length_a   1.000
_cell.length_b   1.000
_cell.length_c   1.000
_cell.angle_alpha   90.00
_cell.angle_beta   90.00
_cell.angle_gamma   90.00
#
_symmetry.space_group_name_H-M   'P 1'
#
loop_
_entity.id
_entity.type
_entity.pdbx_description
1 polymer ?
#
loop_
_entity_poly.entity_id
_entity_poly.type
_entity_poly.pdbx_seq_one_letter_code
_entity_poly.pdbx_strand_id
1 'polypeptide(L)'
;MSAANPNTIVVLNSSYPVAMPWLGKVKAVLNMWWGGDKGGEATVDILTGRVSPAGRLPFTWGKALEDYPATDPRHPERGAREDGVVTYSEGLDVGYRWFDRQKKEPLYAFGHGLSYTSFAYSGLTVKPAADGGLDVRFTVANTGKRASDEVAQIYLGAPANAPRGIAFPVKALAGFDRVHLAPSESKTVSIHVAPRSLQYWDERAASWTTPQGVRAVYVGGSSRDLPLAAKSR
;
A
#
# COMPACT_ATOMS: atom_id res chain seq x y z
N MET A 1 -8.94 28.77 -10.85
CA MET A 1 -10.10 28.39 -10.00
C MET A 1 -9.78 28.41 -8.52
N SER A 2 -8.77 27.68 -8.02
CA SER A 2 -8.42 27.72 -6.58
C SER A 2 -8.00 29.10 -6.05
N ALA A 3 -7.40 29.95 -6.91
CA ALA A 3 -7.13 31.35 -6.56
C ALA A 3 -8.40 32.21 -6.40
N ALA A 4 -9.53 31.78 -6.97
CA ALA A 4 -10.82 32.49 -6.92
C ALA A 4 -11.78 31.94 -5.86
N ASN A 5 -11.62 30.67 -5.44
CA ASN A 5 -12.42 30.07 -4.38
C ASN A 5 -11.55 29.15 -3.48
N PRO A 6 -11.33 29.51 -2.20
CA PRO A 6 -10.50 28.72 -1.29
C PRO A 6 -11.11 27.36 -0.90
N ASN A 7 -12.39 27.12 -1.19
CA ASN A 7 -13.11 25.88 -0.93
C ASN A 7 -13.21 25.00 -2.20
N THR A 8 -12.10 24.86 -2.91
CA THR A 8 -12.03 24.05 -4.13
C THR A 8 -11.77 22.57 -3.79
N ILE A 9 -12.59 21.68 -4.35
CA ILE A 9 -12.38 20.22 -4.37
C ILE A 9 -12.11 19.80 -5.82
N VAL A 10 -11.16 18.89 -6.03
CA VAL A 10 -10.88 18.32 -7.36
C VAL A 10 -11.30 16.86 -7.40
N VAL A 11 -12.09 16.49 -8.40
CA VAL A 11 -12.41 15.09 -8.71
C VAL A 11 -11.57 14.67 -9.91
N LEU A 12 -10.77 13.63 -9.76
CA LEU A 12 -9.90 13.07 -10.79
C LEU A 12 -10.55 11.85 -11.43
N ASN A 13 -10.64 11.86 -12.76
CA ASN A 13 -11.00 10.70 -13.56
C ASN A 13 -9.79 10.28 -14.41
N SER A 14 -8.82 9.59 -13.80
CA SER A 14 -7.54 9.24 -14.42
C SER A 14 -7.13 7.81 -14.07
N SER A 15 -6.53 7.08 -15.02
CA SER A 15 -6.10 5.68 -14.80
C SER A 15 -4.72 5.55 -14.12
N TYR A 16 -3.92 6.61 -14.13
CA TYR A 16 -2.53 6.63 -13.69
C TYR A 16 -2.26 7.82 -12.77
N PRO A 17 -1.12 7.86 -12.06
CA PRO A 17 -0.72 9.04 -11.32
C PRO A 17 -0.69 10.28 -12.22
N VAL A 18 -1.23 11.38 -11.73
CA VAL A 18 -1.19 12.68 -12.41
C VAL A 18 -0.37 13.66 -11.59
N ALA A 19 0.38 14.53 -12.25
CA ALA A 19 1.09 15.61 -11.58
C ALA A 19 0.07 16.57 -10.95
N MET A 20 0.26 16.90 -9.67
CA MET A 20 -0.62 17.80 -8.91
C MET A 20 0.15 19.00 -8.33
N PRO A 21 0.78 19.86 -9.15
CA PRO A 21 1.48 21.06 -8.67
C PRO A 21 0.54 22.05 -7.94
N TRP A 22 -0.76 21.88 -8.12
CA TRP A 22 -1.84 22.64 -7.50
C TRP A 22 -2.36 22.03 -6.19
N LEU A 23 -1.83 20.90 -5.71
CA LEU A 23 -2.37 20.16 -4.56
C LEU A 23 -2.49 21.04 -3.31
N GLY A 24 -1.50 21.88 -3.03
CA GLY A 24 -1.52 22.80 -1.89
C GLY A 24 -2.53 23.95 -2.00
N LYS A 25 -3.25 24.07 -3.12
CA LYS A 25 -4.25 25.11 -3.38
C LYS A 25 -5.69 24.59 -3.33
N VAL A 26 -5.90 23.32 -3.03
CA VAL A 26 -7.24 22.69 -2.95
C VAL A 26 -7.46 22.08 -1.57
N LYS A 27 -8.72 21.94 -1.17
CA LYS A 27 -9.09 21.39 0.15
C LYS A 27 -9.20 19.86 0.15
N ALA A 28 -9.54 19.28 -1.00
CA ALA A 28 -9.64 17.83 -1.15
C ALA A 28 -9.41 17.41 -2.60
N VAL A 29 -8.96 16.17 -2.76
CA VAL A 29 -8.86 15.46 -4.03
C VAL A 29 -9.57 14.13 -3.89
N LEU A 30 -10.52 13.85 -4.78
CA LEU A 30 -11.20 12.56 -4.88
C LEU A 30 -10.80 11.90 -6.20
N ASN A 31 -10.13 10.75 -6.14
CA ASN A 31 -9.81 9.99 -7.33
C ASN A 31 -10.87 8.92 -7.59
N MET A 32 -11.62 9.09 -8.68
CA MET A 32 -12.71 8.20 -9.11
C MET A 32 -12.28 7.21 -10.20
N TRP A 33 -11.04 7.28 -10.67
CA TRP A 33 -10.55 6.48 -11.80
C TRP A 33 -11.48 6.63 -13.01
N TRP A 34 -11.81 5.53 -13.69
CA TRP A 34 -12.89 5.49 -14.67
C TRP A 34 -14.09 4.76 -14.04
N GLY A 35 -14.99 5.52 -13.43
CA GLY A 35 -16.11 5.00 -12.63
C GLY A 35 -17.21 4.26 -13.39
N GLY A 36 -17.06 4.08 -14.71
CA GLY A 36 -18.06 3.44 -15.58
C GLY A 36 -19.41 4.17 -15.60
N ASP A 37 -20.45 3.45 -16.04
CA ASP A 37 -21.79 4.00 -16.28
C ASP A 37 -22.47 4.59 -15.03
N LYS A 38 -22.01 4.18 -13.83
CA LYS A 38 -22.50 4.67 -12.52
C LYS A 38 -21.51 5.57 -11.78
N GLY A 39 -20.48 6.04 -12.47
CA GLY A 39 -19.44 6.88 -11.89
C GLY A 39 -19.97 8.24 -11.42
N GLY A 40 -20.97 8.81 -12.13
CA GLY A 40 -21.59 10.08 -11.75
C GLY A 40 -22.35 9.97 -10.42
N GLU A 41 -23.23 8.99 -10.30
CA GLU A 41 -23.98 8.72 -9.07
C GLU A 41 -23.04 8.38 -7.91
N ALA A 42 -22.04 7.52 -8.13
CA ALA A 42 -21.04 7.19 -7.12
C ALA A 42 -20.25 8.41 -6.64
N THR A 43 -19.91 9.33 -7.56
CA THR A 43 -19.22 10.59 -7.20
C THR A 43 -20.08 11.45 -6.29
N VAL A 44 -21.37 11.61 -6.61
CA VAL A 44 -22.32 12.38 -5.78
C VAL A 44 -22.45 11.76 -4.39
N ASP A 45 -22.53 10.43 -4.30
CA ASP A 45 -22.66 9.73 -3.03
C ASP A 45 -21.49 9.96 -2.09
N ILE A 46 -20.28 9.96 -2.65
CA ILE A 46 -19.06 10.22 -1.90
C ILE A 46 -19.01 11.70 -1.52
N LEU A 47 -19.20 12.62 -2.46
CA LEU A 47 -19.10 14.07 -2.18
C LEU A 47 -20.14 14.56 -1.16
N THR A 48 -21.33 13.96 -1.15
CA THR A 48 -22.40 14.28 -0.18
C THR A 48 -22.25 13.53 1.14
N GLY A 49 -21.33 12.58 1.24
CA GLY A 49 -21.13 11.77 2.44
C GLY A 49 -22.22 10.74 2.69
N ARG A 50 -23.03 10.41 1.68
CA ARG A 50 -23.95 9.26 1.70
C ARG A 50 -23.16 7.95 1.81
N VAL A 51 -22.00 7.90 1.18
CA VAL A 51 -21.01 6.83 1.33
C VAL A 51 -19.67 7.44 1.74
N SER A 52 -18.99 6.83 2.70
CA SER A 52 -17.61 7.19 3.04
C SER A 52 -16.65 6.59 2.02
N PRO A 53 -15.64 7.34 1.52
CA PRO A 53 -14.63 6.76 0.65
C PRO A 53 -13.83 5.71 1.44
N ALA A 54 -13.60 4.56 0.81
CA ALA A 54 -12.85 3.45 1.41
C ALA A 54 -11.92 2.75 0.40
N GLY A 55 -11.61 3.41 -0.71
CA GLY A 55 -10.60 2.94 -1.66
C GLY A 55 -9.19 3.01 -1.08
N ARG A 56 -8.28 2.19 -1.62
CA ARG A 56 -6.85 2.22 -1.32
C ARG A 56 -6.07 2.16 -2.63
N LEU A 57 -5.00 2.95 -2.74
CA LEU A 57 -4.20 3.01 -3.96
C LEU A 57 -3.49 1.67 -4.23
N PRO A 58 -3.64 1.08 -5.44
CA PRO A 58 -2.95 -0.17 -5.80
C PRO A 58 -1.50 0.04 -6.27
N PHE A 59 -1.05 1.29 -6.40
CA PHE A 59 0.33 1.64 -6.74
C PHE A 59 0.69 3.01 -6.16
N THR A 60 2.00 3.26 -6.05
CA THR A 60 2.55 4.49 -5.48
C THR A 60 2.47 5.65 -6.47
N TRP A 61 2.05 6.83 -5.98
CA TRP A 61 2.10 8.09 -6.72
C TRP A 61 3.33 8.86 -6.22
N GLY A 62 4.34 9.01 -7.08
CA GLY A 62 5.54 9.81 -6.83
C GLY A 62 5.23 11.31 -6.87
N LYS A 63 6.14 12.12 -6.32
CA LYS A 63 6.03 13.58 -6.39
C LYS A 63 6.48 14.09 -7.76
N ALA A 64 7.43 13.39 -8.37
CA ALA A 64 7.97 13.69 -9.68
C ALA A 64 8.21 12.41 -10.50
N LEU A 65 8.41 12.53 -11.81
CA LEU A 65 8.72 11.38 -12.65
C LEU A 65 10.05 10.75 -12.27
N GLU A 66 11.02 11.56 -11.86
CA GLU A 66 12.38 11.21 -11.43
C GLU A 66 12.40 10.42 -10.10
N ASP A 67 11.25 10.31 -9.43
CA ASP A 67 11.13 9.44 -8.25
C ASP A 67 11.14 7.97 -8.63
N TYR A 68 10.73 7.62 -9.85
CA TYR A 68 10.56 6.25 -10.32
C TYR A 68 11.85 5.64 -10.89
N PRO A 69 12.00 4.30 -10.86
CA PRO A 69 13.21 3.64 -11.40
C PRO A 69 13.37 3.83 -12.91
N ALA A 70 12.27 4.06 -13.65
CA ALA A 70 12.31 4.20 -15.12
C ALA A 70 13.03 5.47 -15.61
N THR A 71 13.24 6.43 -14.72
CA THR A 71 13.82 7.77 -14.99
C THR A 71 14.99 8.06 -14.07
N ASP A 72 15.40 7.10 -13.24
CA ASP A 72 16.55 7.26 -12.35
C ASP A 72 17.84 7.15 -13.17
N PRO A 73 18.73 8.17 -13.15
CA PRO A 73 19.97 8.14 -13.94
C PRO A 73 20.93 7.00 -13.58
N ARG A 74 20.73 6.32 -12.44
CA ARG A 74 21.51 5.11 -12.07
C ARG A 74 21.02 3.84 -12.76
N HIS A 75 19.86 3.90 -13.42
CA HIS A 75 19.23 2.82 -14.17
C HIS A 75 18.89 3.25 -15.61
N PRO A 76 19.86 3.80 -16.39
CA PRO A 76 19.59 4.35 -17.71
C PRO A 76 19.04 3.31 -18.70
N GLU A 77 19.34 2.03 -18.48
CA GLU A 77 18.82 0.89 -19.25
C GLU A 77 17.33 0.58 -19.06
N ARG A 78 16.66 1.30 -18.16
CA ARG A 78 15.21 1.26 -17.99
C ARG A 78 14.44 2.14 -18.96
N GLY A 79 15.11 3.15 -19.51
CA GLY A 79 14.54 4.04 -20.50
C GLY A 79 14.52 3.43 -21.90
N ALA A 80 13.93 4.15 -22.86
CA ALA A 80 14.05 3.78 -24.27
C ALA A 80 15.52 3.86 -24.69
N ARG A 81 16.08 2.74 -25.15
CA ARG A 81 17.44 2.63 -25.67
C ARG A 81 17.42 2.44 -27.19
N GLU A 82 18.48 2.84 -27.87
CA GLU A 82 18.64 2.67 -29.31
C GLU A 82 18.65 1.19 -29.74
N ASP A 83 19.14 0.30 -28.87
CA ASP A 83 19.17 -1.16 -29.10
C ASP A 83 17.82 -1.86 -28.85
N GLY A 84 16.81 -1.12 -28.36
CA GLY A 84 15.49 -1.63 -28.04
C GLY A 84 15.45 -2.59 -26.82
N VAL A 85 16.55 -2.78 -26.10
CA VAL A 85 16.63 -3.72 -24.98
C VAL A 85 16.43 -2.96 -23.66
N VAL A 86 15.43 -3.37 -22.89
CA VAL A 86 15.16 -2.84 -21.56
C VAL A 86 15.55 -3.87 -20.50
N THR A 87 16.38 -3.46 -19.54
CA THR A 87 16.80 -4.33 -18.42
C THR A 87 16.18 -3.85 -17.12
N TYR A 88 15.62 -4.77 -16.33
CA TYR A 88 14.98 -4.46 -15.04
C TYR A 88 15.97 -4.59 -13.88
N SER A 89 16.96 -3.72 -13.87
CA SER A 89 18.08 -3.77 -12.92
C SER A 89 17.72 -3.35 -11.50
N GLU A 90 16.55 -2.72 -11.28
CA GLU A 90 16.01 -2.48 -9.94
C GLU A 90 15.52 -3.76 -9.27
N GLY A 91 15.42 -4.86 -10.03
CA GLY A 91 15.06 -6.18 -9.54
C GLY A 91 13.70 -6.19 -8.85
N LEU A 92 13.68 -6.60 -7.57
CA LEU A 92 12.44 -6.67 -6.79
C LEU A 92 11.94 -5.31 -6.28
N ASP A 93 12.75 -4.27 -6.38
CA ASP A 93 12.43 -2.94 -5.86
C ASP A 93 11.57 -2.18 -6.88
N VAL A 94 10.33 -2.65 -7.08
CA VAL A 94 9.30 -2.04 -7.96
C VAL A 94 8.16 -1.44 -7.15
N GLY A 95 7.64 -0.29 -7.58
CA GLY A 95 6.53 0.40 -6.90
C GLY A 95 6.94 0.86 -5.50
N TYR A 96 6.12 0.63 -4.47
CA TYR A 96 6.46 1.07 -3.11
C TYR A 96 7.77 0.47 -2.57
N ARG A 97 8.20 -0.69 -3.08
CA ARG A 97 9.47 -1.32 -2.70
C ARG A 97 10.66 -0.47 -3.13
N TRP A 98 10.57 0.15 -4.32
CA TRP A 98 11.52 1.16 -4.78
C TRP A 98 11.58 2.34 -3.82
N PHE A 99 10.43 2.93 -3.51
CA PHE A 99 10.34 4.09 -2.62
C PHE A 99 10.87 3.78 -1.22
N ASP A 100 10.62 2.56 -0.71
CA ASP A 100 11.19 2.07 0.55
C ASP A 100 12.72 1.97 0.48
N ARG A 101 13.25 1.30 -0.54
CA ARG A 101 14.70 1.09 -0.71
C ARG A 101 15.43 2.42 -0.82
N GLN A 102 14.91 3.31 -1.66
CA GLN A 102 15.51 4.61 -1.95
C GLN A 102 15.20 5.64 -0.86
N LYS A 103 14.41 5.27 0.16
CA LYS A 103 13.94 6.17 1.24
C LYS A 103 13.28 7.45 0.69
N LYS A 104 12.54 7.31 -0.42
CA LYS A 104 11.79 8.40 -1.06
C LYS A 104 10.40 8.50 -0.44
N GLU A 105 9.97 9.72 -0.13
CA GLU A 105 8.62 9.99 0.35
C GLU A 105 7.67 10.20 -0.83
N PRO A 106 6.68 9.32 -1.05
CA PRO A 106 5.75 9.45 -2.16
C PRO A 106 4.80 10.65 -1.98
N LEU A 107 4.13 11.05 -3.05
CA LEU A 107 2.99 11.98 -2.96
C LEU A 107 1.80 11.28 -2.30
N TYR A 108 1.50 10.06 -2.76
CA TYR A 108 0.58 9.15 -2.09
C TYR A 108 1.16 7.73 -2.10
N ALA A 109 1.20 7.11 -0.92
CA ALA A 109 1.81 5.81 -0.72
C ALA A 109 0.96 4.67 -1.33
N PHE A 110 1.59 3.52 -1.58
CA PHE A 110 0.83 2.30 -1.87
C PHE A 110 -0.08 1.96 -0.69
N GLY A 111 -1.31 1.55 -0.98
CA GLY A 111 -2.34 1.30 0.01
C GLY A 111 -2.89 2.57 0.66
N HIS A 112 -2.52 3.78 0.23
CA HIS A 112 -3.07 5.01 0.79
C HIS A 112 -4.54 5.21 0.38
N GLY A 113 -5.36 5.70 1.31
CA GLY A 113 -6.69 6.22 1.03
C GLY A 113 -7.28 6.80 2.31
N LEU A 114 -8.04 7.89 2.19
CA LEU A 114 -8.70 8.51 3.32
C LEU A 114 -10.13 7.98 3.48
N SER A 115 -10.72 8.27 4.63
CA SER A 115 -12.12 7.99 4.98
C SER A 115 -12.72 9.23 5.64
N TYR A 116 -14.05 9.31 5.68
CA TYR A 116 -14.74 10.33 6.49
C TYR A 116 -14.85 9.95 7.97
N THR A 117 -14.28 8.81 8.36
CA THR A 117 -14.06 8.39 9.74
C THR A 117 -12.59 8.10 10.00
N SER A 118 -12.24 7.80 11.25
CA SER A 118 -10.90 7.41 11.67
C SER A 118 -10.90 5.98 12.21
N PHE A 119 -9.77 5.30 12.06
CA PHE A 119 -9.58 3.94 12.55
C PHE A 119 -8.37 3.84 13.47
N ALA A 120 -8.43 2.94 14.45
CA ALA A 120 -7.32 2.61 15.33
C ALA A 120 -7.06 1.11 15.32
N TYR A 121 -5.78 0.74 15.44
CA TYR A 121 -5.31 -0.63 15.42
C TYR A 121 -4.72 -1.00 16.78
N SER A 122 -4.99 -2.20 17.28
CA SER A 122 -4.44 -2.68 18.55
C SER A 122 -4.35 -4.21 18.63
N GLY A 123 -3.70 -4.73 19.67
CA GLY A 123 -3.75 -6.16 20.02
C GLY A 123 -3.11 -7.11 19.01
N LEU A 124 -2.02 -6.70 18.33
CA LEU A 124 -1.34 -7.55 17.34
C LEU A 124 -0.77 -8.82 17.99
N THR A 125 -1.17 -9.96 17.45
CA THR A 125 -0.63 -11.29 17.74
C THR A 125 -0.26 -11.98 16.44
N VAL A 126 0.92 -12.60 16.42
CA VAL A 126 1.41 -13.39 15.28
C VAL A 126 1.71 -14.80 15.78
N LYS A 127 1.09 -15.81 15.19
CA LYS A 127 1.30 -17.23 15.52
C LYS A 127 1.69 -18.01 14.27
N PRO A 128 2.52 -19.05 14.38
CA PRO A 128 2.70 -20.02 13.30
C PRO A 128 1.36 -20.69 12.98
N ALA A 129 1.07 -20.83 11.69
CA ALA A 129 -0.04 -21.64 11.19
C ALA A 129 0.40 -23.09 10.95
N ALA A 130 -0.55 -24.02 10.91
CA ALA A 130 -0.25 -25.46 10.77
C ALA A 130 0.42 -25.83 9.43
N ASP A 131 0.23 -25.02 8.39
CA ASP A 131 0.78 -25.20 7.05
C ASP A 131 2.18 -24.57 6.87
N GLY A 132 2.74 -23.99 7.94
CA GLY A 132 4.01 -23.25 7.90
C GLY A 132 3.88 -21.77 7.55
N GLY A 133 2.65 -21.26 7.44
CA GLY A 133 2.33 -19.83 7.31
C GLY A 133 2.28 -19.10 8.66
N LEU A 134 1.63 -17.94 8.68
CA LEU A 134 1.35 -17.19 9.90
C LEU A 134 -0.13 -16.86 10.02
N ASP A 135 -0.68 -17.01 11.21
CA ASP A 135 -1.97 -16.45 11.59
C ASP A 135 -1.75 -15.12 12.32
N VAL A 136 -2.13 -14.03 11.67
CA VAL A 136 -1.96 -12.67 12.16
C VAL A 136 -3.32 -12.14 12.61
N ARG A 137 -3.43 -11.83 13.90
CA ARG A 137 -4.68 -11.37 14.54
C ARG A 137 -4.47 -10.01 15.20
N PHE A 138 -5.41 -9.10 15.01
CA PHE A 138 -5.40 -7.75 15.60
C PHE A 138 -6.81 -7.18 15.64
N THR A 139 -7.02 -6.09 16.37
CA THR A 139 -8.31 -5.39 16.44
C THR A 139 -8.25 -4.11 15.63
N VAL A 140 -9.30 -3.83 14.86
CA VAL A 140 -9.55 -2.56 14.19
C VAL A 140 -10.80 -1.93 14.81
N ALA A 141 -10.68 -0.69 15.25
CA ALA A 141 -11.77 0.09 15.83
C ALA A 141 -12.07 1.32 14.96
N ASN A 142 -13.34 1.59 14.70
CA ASN A 142 -13.78 2.85 14.13
C ASN A 142 -13.93 3.87 15.26
N THR A 143 -13.04 4.85 15.31
CA THR A 143 -12.96 5.86 16.36
C THR A 143 -13.65 7.17 16.00
N GLY A 144 -14.20 7.27 14.78
CA GLY A 144 -14.91 8.45 14.31
C GLY A 144 -16.43 8.31 14.38
N LYS A 145 -17.13 9.20 13.67
CA LYS A 145 -18.59 9.37 13.75
C LYS A 145 -19.36 8.82 12.55
N ARG A 146 -18.67 8.22 11.57
CA ARG A 146 -19.29 7.70 10.35
C ARG A 146 -18.94 6.24 10.14
N ALA A 147 -19.91 5.46 9.65
CA ALA A 147 -19.64 4.11 9.20
C ALA A 147 -18.78 4.15 7.92
N SER A 148 -17.83 3.24 7.80
CA SER A 148 -16.95 3.11 6.64
C SER A 148 -16.28 1.74 6.65
N ASP A 149 -15.72 1.36 5.51
CA ASP A 149 -14.78 0.24 5.45
C ASP A 149 -13.36 0.72 5.77
N GLU A 150 -12.59 -0.16 6.40
CA GLU A 150 -11.14 -0.10 6.50
C GLU A 150 -10.54 -1.31 5.78
N VAL A 151 -9.39 -1.15 5.14
CA VAL A 151 -8.61 -2.23 4.53
C VAL A 151 -7.31 -2.39 5.30
N ALA A 152 -7.32 -3.30 6.27
CA ALA A 152 -6.15 -3.62 7.05
C ALA A 152 -5.14 -4.41 6.21
N GLN A 153 -3.88 -3.96 6.21
CA GLN A 153 -2.81 -4.51 5.38
C GLN A 153 -1.69 -5.08 6.27
N ILE A 154 -1.18 -6.26 5.91
CA ILE A 154 -0.05 -6.91 6.56
C ILE A 154 1.17 -6.84 5.66
N TYR A 155 2.28 -6.37 6.19
CA TYR A 155 3.57 -6.35 5.51
C TYR A 155 4.60 -7.20 6.27
N LEU A 156 5.39 -7.98 5.53
CA LEU A 156 6.52 -8.73 6.06
C LEU A 156 7.83 -8.01 5.74
N GLY A 157 8.62 -7.68 6.75
CA GLY A 157 9.98 -7.18 6.58
C GLY A 157 10.93 -8.25 6.01
N ALA A 158 12.10 -7.84 5.54
CA ALA A 158 13.15 -8.78 5.16
C ALA A 158 13.51 -9.74 6.32
N PRO A 159 13.89 -11.01 6.05
CA PRO A 159 14.35 -11.94 7.08
C PRO A 159 15.63 -11.44 7.72
N ALA A 160 15.74 -11.62 9.05
CA ALA A 160 16.93 -11.21 9.80
C ALA A 160 18.22 -11.89 9.28
N ASN A 161 18.10 -13.14 8.79
CA ASN A 161 19.20 -13.92 8.23
C ASN A 161 18.94 -14.17 6.73
N ALA A 162 18.85 -13.10 5.94
CA ALA A 162 18.72 -13.22 4.49
C ALA A 162 19.89 -14.03 3.89
N PRO A 163 19.61 -15.04 3.04
CA PRO A 163 20.67 -15.78 2.35
C PRO A 163 21.59 -14.84 1.55
N ARG A 164 22.89 -15.14 1.54
CA ARG A 164 23.89 -14.31 0.85
C ARG A 164 23.56 -14.23 -0.65
N GLY A 165 23.54 -13.02 -1.18
CA GLY A 165 23.30 -12.76 -2.60
C GLY A 165 21.83 -12.74 -3.01
N ILE A 166 20.89 -12.93 -2.07
CA ILE A 166 19.46 -12.84 -2.33
C ILE A 166 18.94 -11.48 -1.88
N ALA A 167 18.28 -10.76 -2.80
CA ALA A 167 17.64 -9.49 -2.51
C ALA A 167 16.25 -9.72 -1.86
N PHE A 168 15.94 -8.92 -0.84
CA PHE A 168 14.60 -8.84 -0.25
C PHE A 168 14.16 -7.39 -0.20
N PRO A 169 12.89 -7.06 -0.52
CA PRO A 169 12.38 -5.72 -0.30
C PRO A 169 12.41 -5.38 1.19
N VAL A 170 12.48 -4.08 1.51
CA VAL A 170 12.44 -3.60 2.91
C VAL A 170 11.25 -4.19 3.65
N LYS A 171 10.09 -4.20 2.99
CA LYS A 171 8.89 -4.93 3.39
C LYS A 171 8.05 -5.29 2.15
N ALA A 172 7.24 -6.35 2.27
CA ALA A 172 6.33 -6.78 1.22
C ALA A 172 4.92 -7.03 1.77
N LEU A 173 3.88 -6.53 1.10
CA LEU A 173 2.49 -6.88 1.38
C LEU A 173 2.32 -8.40 1.31
N ALA A 174 1.74 -8.97 2.36
CA ALA A 174 1.62 -10.42 2.54
C ALA A 174 0.16 -10.88 2.74
N GLY A 175 -0.75 -9.95 3.01
CA GLY A 175 -2.18 -10.18 3.14
C GLY A 175 -2.91 -8.87 3.44
N PHE A 176 -4.20 -8.83 3.16
CA PHE A 176 -5.08 -7.73 3.54
C PHE A 176 -6.50 -8.24 3.69
N ASP A 177 -7.31 -7.52 4.45
CA ASP A 177 -8.74 -7.79 4.57
C ASP A 177 -9.53 -6.49 4.68
N ARG A 178 -10.77 -6.50 4.20
CA ARG A 178 -11.67 -5.36 4.25
C ARG A 178 -12.71 -5.59 5.34
N VAL A 179 -12.81 -4.64 6.27
CA VAL A 179 -13.75 -4.70 7.39
C VAL A 179 -14.65 -3.47 7.40
N HIS A 180 -15.96 -3.69 7.37
CA HIS A 180 -16.95 -2.64 7.61
C HIS A 180 -17.12 -2.42 9.11
N LEU A 181 -17.11 -1.15 9.55
CA LEU A 181 -17.29 -0.78 10.95
C LEU A 181 -18.27 0.39 11.10
N ALA A 182 -19.31 0.20 11.90
CA ALA A 182 -20.14 1.29 12.40
C ALA A 182 -19.34 2.23 13.34
N PRO A 183 -19.82 3.47 13.61
CA PRO A 183 -19.17 4.34 14.58
C PRO A 183 -18.98 3.66 15.95
N SER A 184 -17.80 3.80 16.54
CA SER A 184 -17.40 3.16 17.81
C SER A 184 -17.34 1.63 17.80
N GLU A 185 -17.60 0.96 16.66
CA GLU A 185 -17.48 -0.49 16.54
C GLU A 185 -16.01 -0.92 16.51
N SER A 186 -15.72 -2.07 17.12
CA SER A 186 -14.41 -2.73 17.02
C SER A 186 -14.58 -4.18 16.58
N LYS A 187 -13.75 -4.62 15.64
CA LYS A 187 -13.71 -6.02 15.19
C LYS A 187 -12.29 -6.58 15.31
N THR A 188 -12.21 -7.83 15.73
CA THR A 188 -10.97 -8.59 15.62
C THR A 188 -10.86 -9.18 14.23
N VAL A 189 -9.81 -8.80 13.52
CA VAL A 189 -9.45 -9.27 12.18
C VAL A 189 -8.41 -10.38 12.32
N SER A 190 -8.56 -11.46 11.56
CA SER A 190 -7.59 -12.55 11.48
C SER A 190 -7.28 -12.81 10.01
N ILE A 191 -6.02 -12.63 9.63
CA ILE A 191 -5.55 -12.82 8.26
C ILE A 191 -4.50 -13.92 8.27
N HIS A 192 -4.75 -14.95 7.49
CA HIS A 192 -3.79 -16.00 7.23
C HIS A 192 -2.79 -15.55 6.17
N VAL A 193 -1.50 -15.58 6.52
CA VAL A 193 -0.39 -15.32 5.61
C VAL A 193 0.16 -16.67 5.16
N ALA A 194 -0.10 -17.02 3.91
CA ALA A 194 0.33 -18.28 3.33
C ALA A 194 1.86 -18.45 3.38
N PRO A 195 2.38 -19.69 3.48
CA PRO A 195 3.82 -19.98 3.47
C PRO A 195 4.57 -19.33 2.29
N ARG A 196 3.90 -19.22 1.15
CA ARG A 196 4.44 -18.62 -0.08
C ARG A 196 4.88 -17.16 0.10
N SER A 197 4.23 -16.39 0.97
CA SER A 197 4.61 -15.01 1.31
C SER A 197 5.87 -14.93 2.18
N LEU A 198 6.23 -16.05 2.82
CA LEU A 198 7.44 -16.19 3.61
C LEU A 198 8.65 -16.60 2.76
N GLN A 199 8.42 -17.09 1.55
CA GLN A 199 9.44 -17.66 0.67
C GLN A 199 10.06 -16.64 -0.29
N TYR A 200 11.23 -16.98 -0.80
CA TYR A 200 11.88 -16.34 -1.95
C TYR A 200 12.12 -17.38 -3.05
N TRP A 201 12.36 -16.93 -4.28
CA TRP A 201 12.76 -17.80 -5.38
C TRP A 201 14.26 -18.03 -5.32
N ASP A 202 14.69 -19.27 -5.08
CA ASP A 202 16.09 -19.66 -5.17
C ASP A 202 16.38 -20.13 -6.60
N GLU A 203 17.14 -19.33 -7.35
CA GLU A 203 17.50 -19.64 -8.74
C GLU A 203 18.37 -20.90 -8.85
N ARG A 204 19.22 -21.20 -7.85
CA ARG A 204 20.09 -22.37 -7.87
C ARG A 204 19.29 -23.65 -7.67
N ALA A 205 18.30 -23.60 -6.79
CA ALA A 205 17.39 -24.71 -6.52
C ALA A 205 16.17 -24.75 -7.45
N ALA A 206 16.00 -23.73 -8.31
CA ALA A 206 14.83 -23.52 -9.17
C ALA A 206 13.48 -23.72 -8.43
N SER A 207 13.40 -23.23 -7.19
CA SER A 207 12.26 -23.50 -6.31
C SER A 207 12.03 -22.41 -5.27
N TRP A 208 10.82 -22.41 -4.68
CA TRP A 208 10.48 -21.51 -3.58
C TRP A 208 11.07 -22.03 -2.26
N THR A 209 11.89 -21.21 -1.62
CA THR A 209 12.59 -21.56 -0.39
C THR A 209 12.21 -20.59 0.72
N THR A 210 11.96 -21.12 1.92
CA THR A 210 11.73 -20.31 3.12
C THR A 210 13.08 -19.94 3.73
N PRO A 211 13.44 -18.64 3.82
CA PRO A 211 14.68 -18.24 4.47
C PRO A 211 14.58 -18.48 5.98
N GLN A 212 15.70 -18.78 6.62
CA GLN A 212 15.74 -18.91 8.07
C GLN A 212 15.66 -17.54 8.76
N GLY A 213 15.19 -17.55 10.01
CA GLY A 213 15.21 -16.39 10.89
C GLY A 213 13.87 -15.64 10.96
N VAL A 214 13.74 -14.87 12.04
CA VAL A 214 12.55 -14.09 12.34
C VAL A 214 12.36 -12.95 11.33
N ARG A 215 11.11 -12.62 11.04
CA ARG A 215 10.72 -11.49 10.19
C ARG A 215 9.93 -10.49 11.01
N ALA A 216 10.08 -9.20 10.70
CA ALA A 216 9.14 -8.22 11.19
C ALA A 216 7.78 -8.38 10.49
N VAL A 217 6.70 -8.29 11.24
CA VAL A 217 5.32 -8.25 10.76
C VAL A 217 4.75 -6.90 11.13
N TYR A 218 4.30 -6.14 10.12
CA TYR A 218 3.72 -4.81 10.29
C TYR A 218 2.25 -4.84 9.89
N VAL A 219 1.41 -4.10 10.61
CA VAL A 219 -0.03 -3.99 10.32
C VAL A 219 -0.48 -2.53 10.36
N GLY A 220 -1.30 -2.14 9.39
CA GLY A 220 -1.91 -0.81 9.36
C GLY A 220 -2.77 -0.53 8.13
N GLY A 221 -3.09 0.74 7.89
CA GLY A 221 -3.99 1.19 6.83
C GLY A 221 -3.30 1.50 5.49
N SER A 222 -1.97 1.61 5.46
CA SER A 222 -1.20 1.79 4.22
C SER A 222 0.27 1.39 4.37
N SER A 223 1.04 1.35 3.27
CA SER A 223 2.49 1.07 3.32
C SER A 223 3.34 2.12 4.07
N ARG A 224 2.74 3.26 4.46
CA ARG A 224 3.35 4.34 5.24
C ARG A 224 2.65 4.60 6.57
N ASP A 225 1.58 3.87 6.87
CA ASP A 225 0.83 3.97 8.12
C ASP A 225 0.66 2.57 8.70
N LEU A 226 1.61 2.18 9.54
CA LEU A 226 1.80 0.83 10.10
C LEU A 226 1.99 0.91 11.62
N PRO A 227 0.92 1.24 12.38
CA PRO A 227 1.01 1.48 13.82
C PRO A 227 1.35 0.24 14.64
N LEU A 228 1.16 -0.98 14.11
CA LEU A 228 1.47 -2.22 14.82
C LEU A 228 2.68 -2.92 14.18
N ALA A 229 3.57 -3.42 15.04
CA ALA A 229 4.71 -4.25 14.64
C ALA A 229 4.94 -5.38 15.63
N ALA A 230 5.31 -6.56 15.12
CA ALA A 230 5.71 -7.73 15.89
C ALA A 230 6.79 -8.52 15.13
N LYS A 231 7.32 -9.58 15.73
CA LYS A 231 8.20 -10.55 15.06
C LYS A 231 7.42 -11.85 14.80
N SER A 232 7.61 -12.47 13.64
CA SER A 232 7.23 -13.87 13.43
C SER A 232 8.14 -14.70 14.34
N ARG A 233 7.55 -15.43 15.29
CA ARG A 233 8.30 -16.24 16.26
C ARG A 233 9.17 -17.28 15.58
#